data_AF-W4PCH4-F1
#
_entry.id   AF-W4PCH4-F1
#
_cell.length_a   1.000
_cell.length_b   1.000
_cell.length_c   1.000
_cell.angle_alpha   90.00
_cell.angle_beta   90.00
_cell.angle_gamma   90.00
#
_symmetry.space_group_name_H-M   'P 1'
#
loop_
_entity.id
_entity.type
_entity.pdbx_description
1 polymer ?
#
loop_
_entity_poly.entity_id
_entity_poly.type
_entity_poly.pdbx_seq_one_letter_code
_entity_poly.pdbx_strand_id
1 'polypeptide(L)'
;MRKNLFFWAIALTSSLFIAGCSDEEAQGESAQNEKVYFLMSPRSLTRTSTGEDYETTFVTGDAVGIFAYERMSDGSEGKMVVSNTKYTLGTDGTWQAAEGHMPVYADAKRSINYYAYYPYSEQATNPEAINLTIISDQSAGDAANYNISDALAAQNTTTGKGAKVVKLAFKHIFSLVQVNIDGMDATKDAAITLQNIHSSATLNVKSGEATTNTTEPKSEVKMYALPSNQHEDTVRYAYRAVVPAQTIKKGDVLLTVASNDKTFQLKYSADVPYEFAKLRVINAQLGESGKSNLDIPQSDVTIEKWGVSDAVEGEGTVEETSSVNPEEPPTPPETVTSFSPEFTLETAFQSAGIFTKQKITGDTEFWFHRENVTPATTVSIVSEAEGPAIQLQTEGVKGSWNNSNIGYHCTKLFERAFYTLSFKVKSSIAEGIVGLGVSAAGDDKFFQMCKPDWNDWNRTVTTYGSIGGNWIEKKVNLNFTQALNEGKSSGVTEYNTTTDEDVKGINIYFYNYALNNQLFIKDIKIEKRQ
;
A
#
# COMPACT_ATOMS: atom_id res chain seq x y z
N MET A 1 28.26 60.18 5.40
CA MET A 1 28.90 61.02 4.36
C MET A 1 29.56 60.13 3.33
N ARG A 2 29.47 60.53 2.04
CA ARG A 2 29.96 59.90 0.80
C ARG A 2 29.18 58.68 0.27
N LYS A 3 28.38 59.00 -0.76
CA LYS A 3 27.88 58.12 -1.84
C LYS A 3 29.04 57.32 -2.45
N ASN A 4 28.76 56.11 -2.94
CA ASN A 4 29.27 55.62 -4.22
C ASN A 4 28.46 54.41 -4.71
N LEU A 5 27.74 54.62 -5.81
CA LEU A 5 27.24 53.59 -6.70
C LEU A 5 28.43 52.84 -7.31
N PHE A 6 28.36 51.52 -7.40
CA PHE A 6 29.19 50.74 -8.32
C PHE A 6 28.27 49.82 -9.15
N PHE A 7 28.05 50.26 -10.39
CA PHE A 7 27.55 49.43 -11.48
C PHE A 7 28.61 48.39 -11.84
N TRP A 8 28.24 47.11 -11.88
CA TRP A 8 29.03 46.09 -12.57
C TRP A 8 28.27 45.64 -13.82
N ALA A 9 28.79 46.08 -14.96
CA ALA A 9 28.50 45.53 -16.27
C ALA A 9 29.22 44.18 -16.40
N ILE A 10 28.49 43.11 -16.70
CA ILE A 10 29.08 41.87 -17.21
C ILE A 10 28.52 41.67 -18.61
N ALA A 11 29.44 41.76 -19.57
CA ALA A 11 29.18 41.72 -21.00
C ALA A 11 28.73 40.33 -21.46
N LEU A 12 27.68 40.32 -22.28
CA LEU A 12 27.33 39.22 -23.18
C LEU A 12 28.51 38.95 -24.14
N THR A 13 29.16 37.81 -24.01
CA THR A 13 29.98 37.21 -25.08
C THR A 13 29.22 36.06 -25.72
N SER A 14 28.33 36.41 -26.66
CA SER A 14 27.81 35.50 -27.67
C SER A 14 28.93 35.13 -28.64
N SER A 15 29.47 33.92 -28.53
CA SER A 15 30.38 33.36 -29.54
C SER A 15 29.55 32.60 -30.58
N LEU A 16 29.19 33.29 -31.66
CA LEU A 16 28.80 32.66 -32.92
C LEU A 16 30.06 32.05 -33.56
N PHE A 17 30.05 30.74 -33.83
CA PHE A 17 30.93 30.15 -34.83
C PHE A 17 30.18 30.11 -36.16
N ILE A 18 30.59 30.99 -37.08
CA ILE A 18 30.33 30.87 -38.52
C ILE A 18 31.69 30.60 -39.17
N ALA A 19 31.85 29.39 -39.72
CA ALA A 19 32.78 29.04 -40.80
C ALA A 19 32.33 27.65 -41.30
N GLY A 20 32.11 27.36 -42.56
CA GLY A 20 32.14 28.13 -43.80
C GLY A 20 31.62 27.19 -44.90
N CYS A 21 30.91 27.74 -45.89
CA CYS A 21 30.53 27.00 -47.10
C CYS A 21 31.80 26.63 -47.87
N SER A 22 32.02 25.33 -48.05
CA SER A 22 32.65 24.78 -49.25
C SER A 22 31.64 23.81 -49.85
N ASP A 23 31.04 24.19 -50.98
CA ASP A 23 30.30 23.29 -51.84
C ASP A 23 31.30 22.35 -52.51
N GLU A 24 31.42 21.12 -52.01
CA GLU A 24 31.84 19.96 -52.79
C GLU A 24 31.00 18.76 -52.36
N GLU A 25 30.40 18.11 -53.35
CA GLU A 25 29.56 16.93 -53.22
C GLU A 25 30.35 15.78 -52.57
N ALA A 26 30.08 15.56 -51.29
CA ALA A 26 30.29 14.28 -50.62
C ALA A 26 28.96 13.84 -50.00
N GLN A 27 28.05 13.33 -50.84
CA GLN A 27 27.07 12.36 -50.35
C GLN A 27 27.85 11.13 -49.88
N GLY A 28 28.05 11.05 -48.57
CA GLY A 28 28.71 9.94 -47.89
C GLY A 28 28.11 9.74 -46.51
N GLU A 29 27.34 8.66 -46.39
CA GLU A 29 26.81 8.04 -45.18
C GLU A 29 27.60 8.32 -43.89
N SER A 30 27.09 9.18 -43.00
CA SER A 30 27.62 9.27 -41.62
C SER A 30 26.59 9.64 -40.53
N ALA A 31 25.31 9.82 -40.87
CA ALA A 31 24.27 10.05 -39.86
C ALA A 31 23.69 8.75 -39.25
N GLN A 32 24.23 7.58 -39.60
CA GLN A 32 23.89 6.31 -38.95
C GLN A 32 24.75 6.16 -37.68
N ASN A 33 24.11 6.02 -36.51
CA ASN A 33 24.67 5.72 -35.18
C ASN A 33 24.90 6.87 -34.18
N GLU A 34 24.36 8.07 -34.39
CA GLU A 34 24.33 9.06 -33.30
C GLU A 34 23.14 8.82 -32.36
N LYS A 35 23.37 8.88 -31.04
CA LYS A 35 22.32 8.71 -30.03
C LYS A 35 21.35 9.89 -30.07
N VAL A 36 20.05 9.60 -29.96
CA VAL A 36 19.02 10.63 -29.77
C VAL A 36 19.15 11.22 -28.36
N TYR A 37 19.15 12.54 -28.29
CA TYR A 37 19.08 13.32 -27.06
C TYR A 37 17.63 13.76 -26.78
N PHE A 38 17.10 13.40 -25.62
CA PHE A 38 15.73 13.76 -25.24
C PHE A 38 15.70 15.06 -24.43
N LEU A 39 14.95 16.05 -24.95
CA LEU A 39 14.52 17.23 -24.21
C LEU A 39 13.18 16.93 -23.56
N MET A 40 13.20 16.48 -22.30
CA MET A 40 11.98 16.25 -21.55
C MET A 40 11.58 17.52 -20.81
N SER A 41 10.29 17.83 -20.83
CA SER A 41 9.70 18.91 -20.05
C SER A 41 8.56 18.32 -19.24
N PRO A 42 8.33 18.83 -18.01
CA PRO A 42 8.91 20.04 -17.41
C PRO A 42 10.35 19.88 -16.86
N ARG A 43 11.19 20.94 -16.97
CA ARG A 43 12.61 20.96 -16.51
C ARG A 43 12.77 21.75 -15.21
N SER A 44 13.55 21.22 -14.26
CA SER A 44 14.29 21.99 -13.25
C SER A 44 15.66 21.35 -13.04
N LEU A 45 16.64 22.14 -12.59
CA LEU A 45 17.99 21.66 -12.24
C LEU A 45 18.09 21.21 -10.77
N THR A 46 17.01 21.31 -9.99
CA THR A 46 16.99 20.93 -8.57
C THR A 46 15.58 20.54 -8.10
N ARG A 47 15.48 19.32 -7.52
CA ARG A 47 14.33 18.71 -6.80
C ARG A 47 13.05 18.41 -7.62
N THR A 48 12.52 17.18 -7.47
CA THR A 48 11.15 16.87 -7.88
C THR A 48 10.37 17.51 -6.76
N SER A 49 9.56 18.47 -7.11
CA SER A 49 8.64 19.12 -6.20
C SER A 49 7.57 19.63 -7.11
N THR A 50 6.32 19.20 -6.92
CA THR A 50 5.22 20.09 -7.27
C THR A 50 5.33 21.25 -6.30
N GLY A 51 5.92 22.36 -6.73
CA GLY A 51 6.05 23.56 -5.93
C GLY A 51 4.68 24.16 -5.59
N GLU A 52 4.65 25.21 -4.78
CA GLU A 52 3.41 25.96 -4.51
C GLU A 52 2.75 26.46 -5.82
N ASP A 53 3.57 26.65 -6.86
CA ASP A 53 3.23 27.03 -8.23
C ASP A 53 2.61 25.90 -9.09
N TYR A 54 2.39 24.71 -8.51
CA TYR A 54 1.78 23.56 -9.19
C TYR A 54 2.64 22.98 -10.33
N GLU A 55 3.94 23.30 -10.36
CA GLU A 55 4.85 22.79 -11.37
C GLU A 55 5.57 21.53 -10.90
N THR A 56 5.30 20.37 -11.51
CA THR A 56 6.20 19.21 -11.41
C THR A 56 7.44 19.46 -12.27
N THR A 57 8.62 19.01 -11.83
CA THR A 57 9.88 19.04 -12.60
C THR A 57 10.70 17.78 -12.31
N PHE A 58 11.36 17.22 -13.32
CA PHE A 58 12.19 16.02 -13.12
C PHE A 58 13.50 16.33 -12.38
N VAL A 59 14.06 15.33 -11.69
CA VAL A 59 15.39 15.39 -11.06
C VAL A 59 16.32 14.27 -11.39
N THR A 60 17.59 14.52 -11.07
CA THR A 60 18.61 13.48 -10.97
C THR A 60 18.07 12.22 -10.29
N GLY A 61 18.16 11.11 -11.01
CA GLY A 61 17.69 9.81 -10.57
C GLY A 61 16.29 9.43 -11.07
N ASP A 62 15.47 10.39 -11.49
CA ASP A 62 14.19 10.08 -12.13
C ASP A 62 14.43 9.25 -13.40
N ALA A 63 13.56 8.27 -13.61
CA ALA A 63 13.64 7.37 -14.73
C ALA A 63 12.31 7.30 -15.48
N VAL A 64 12.39 7.30 -16.82
CA VAL A 64 11.27 7.14 -17.74
C VAL A 64 11.46 5.92 -18.63
N GLY A 65 10.37 5.31 -19.06
CA GLY A 65 10.39 4.27 -20.08
C GLY A 65 10.09 4.86 -21.45
N ILE A 66 10.90 4.52 -22.46
CA ILE A 66 10.70 4.98 -23.84
C ILE A 66 10.40 3.79 -24.76
N PHE A 67 9.31 3.91 -25.50
CA PHE A 67 9.00 3.08 -26.66
C PHE A 67 9.20 3.91 -27.93
N ALA A 68 9.81 3.31 -28.94
CA ALA A 68 10.00 3.96 -30.22
C ALA A 68 9.67 3.03 -31.38
N TYR A 69 9.03 3.57 -32.41
CA TYR A 69 8.61 2.84 -33.61
C TYR A 69 9.03 3.61 -34.85
N GLU A 70 9.39 2.90 -35.91
CA GLU A 70 9.48 3.50 -37.24
C GLU A 70 8.14 4.14 -37.58
N ARG A 71 8.15 5.35 -38.14
CA ARG A 71 6.96 6.05 -38.60
C ARG A 71 6.79 5.83 -40.11
N MET A 72 5.64 5.28 -40.47
CA MET A 72 5.23 5.07 -41.85
C MET A 72 4.82 6.41 -42.51
N SER A 73 4.67 6.42 -43.83
CA SER A 73 4.34 7.65 -44.58
C SER A 73 2.98 8.26 -44.23
N ASP A 74 2.05 7.44 -43.74
CA ASP A 74 0.73 7.85 -43.25
C ASP A 74 0.75 8.25 -41.76
N GLY A 75 1.92 8.23 -41.12
CA GLY A 75 2.09 8.54 -39.69
C GLY A 75 1.93 7.34 -38.75
N SER A 76 1.47 6.19 -39.25
CA SER A 76 1.27 4.98 -38.45
C SER A 76 2.59 4.34 -38.01
N GLU A 77 2.49 3.40 -37.07
CA GLU A 77 3.62 2.67 -36.52
C GLU A 77 4.05 1.52 -37.44
N GLY A 78 5.34 1.49 -37.75
CA GLY A 78 6.01 0.37 -38.39
C GLY A 78 6.72 -0.51 -37.37
N LYS A 79 7.95 -0.92 -37.69
CA LYS A 79 8.75 -1.78 -36.81
C LYS A 79 9.12 -1.07 -35.50
N MET A 80 9.07 -1.79 -34.39
CA MET A 80 9.60 -1.33 -33.10
C MET A 80 11.13 -1.15 -33.18
N VAL A 81 11.59 0.03 -32.76
CA VAL A 81 13.00 0.42 -32.69
C VAL A 81 13.57 0.09 -31.30
N VAL A 82 12.86 0.48 -30.24
CA VAL A 82 13.15 0.09 -28.86
C VAL A 82 11.87 -0.20 -28.09
N SER A 83 11.96 -1.11 -27.12
CA SER A 83 10.88 -1.44 -26.17
C SER A 83 11.29 -1.03 -24.77
N ASN A 84 10.44 -0.25 -24.09
CA ASN A 84 10.58 0.18 -22.69
C ASN A 84 12.02 0.47 -22.24
N THR A 85 12.78 1.21 -23.05
CA THR A 85 14.17 1.54 -22.74
C THR A 85 14.20 2.54 -21.60
N LYS A 86 14.87 2.17 -20.50
CA LYS A 86 15.01 3.04 -19.34
C LYS A 86 15.94 4.20 -19.65
N TYR A 87 15.44 5.43 -19.54
CA TYR A 87 16.26 6.64 -19.52
C TYR A 87 16.24 7.25 -18.13
N THR A 88 17.41 7.61 -17.61
CA THR A 88 17.57 8.22 -16.28
C THR A 88 18.14 9.64 -16.42
N LEU A 89 17.66 10.57 -15.60
CA LEU A 89 18.18 11.93 -15.54
C LEU A 89 19.47 11.96 -14.70
N GLY A 90 20.57 12.40 -15.30
CA GLY A 90 21.86 12.55 -14.65
C GLY A 90 21.98 13.80 -13.77
N THR A 91 23.10 13.92 -13.04
CA THR A 91 23.46 15.13 -12.28
C THR A 91 23.81 16.31 -13.17
N ASP A 92 24.14 16.07 -14.44
CA ASP A 92 24.43 17.07 -15.46
C ASP A 92 23.16 17.59 -16.17
N GLY A 93 21.97 17.14 -15.73
CA GLY A 93 20.68 17.51 -16.31
C GLY A 93 20.39 16.85 -17.67
N THR A 94 21.15 15.81 -18.04
CA THR A 94 20.97 15.07 -19.28
C THR A 94 20.23 13.74 -19.07
N TRP A 95 19.40 13.36 -20.03
CA TRP A 95 18.75 12.04 -20.04
C TRP A 95 19.61 11.04 -20.79
N GLN A 96 19.94 9.92 -20.15
CA GLN A 96 20.76 8.87 -20.73
C GLN A 96 20.10 7.51 -20.57
N ALA A 97 20.25 6.64 -21.57
CA ALA A 97 19.82 5.25 -21.44
C ALA A 97 20.62 4.59 -20.31
N ALA A 98 19.93 3.88 -19.43
CA ALA A 98 20.55 3.18 -18.31
C ALA A 98 21.50 2.07 -18.81
N GLU A 99 22.44 1.66 -17.95
CA GLU A 99 23.31 0.53 -18.25
C GLU A 99 22.48 -0.74 -18.57
N GLY A 100 22.89 -1.47 -19.61
CA GLY A 100 22.15 -2.65 -20.10
C GLY A 100 20.96 -2.34 -21.01
N HIS A 101 20.56 -1.07 -21.16
CA HIS A 101 19.48 -0.64 -22.06
C HIS A 101 20.03 -0.11 -23.38
N MET A 102 19.38 -0.47 -24.50
CA MET A 102 19.79 -0.01 -25.84
C MET A 102 19.25 1.41 -26.09
N PRO A 103 20.11 2.43 -26.27
CA PRO A 103 19.64 3.79 -26.54
C PRO A 103 18.97 3.87 -27.91
N VAL A 104 18.11 4.87 -28.10
CA VAL A 104 17.58 5.21 -29.41
C VAL A 104 18.64 5.94 -30.23
N TYR A 105 18.80 5.56 -31.49
CA TYR A 105 19.70 6.20 -32.44
C TYR A 105 18.92 6.96 -33.51
N ALA A 106 19.46 8.08 -33.96
CA ALA A 106 18.88 8.85 -35.06
C ALA A 106 18.94 8.03 -36.36
N ASP A 107 17.85 8.01 -37.13
CA ASP A 107 17.79 7.35 -38.43
C ASP A 107 17.61 8.40 -39.54
N ALA A 108 18.62 8.56 -40.40
CA ALA A 108 18.58 9.52 -41.51
C ALA A 108 17.58 9.15 -42.62
N LYS A 109 17.15 7.89 -42.69
CA LYS A 109 16.27 7.35 -43.74
C LYS A 109 14.82 7.26 -43.27
N ARG A 110 14.57 7.14 -41.96
CA ARG A 110 13.23 6.93 -41.38
C ARG A 110 12.89 7.95 -40.29
N SER A 111 11.61 8.32 -40.21
CA SER A 111 11.08 9.09 -39.08
C SER A 111 10.73 8.11 -37.96
N ILE A 112 10.70 8.57 -36.71
CA ILE A 112 10.44 7.72 -35.54
C ILE A 112 9.30 8.34 -34.72
N ASN A 113 8.35 7.52 -34.28
CA ASN A 113 7.35 7.86 -33.26
C ASN A 113 7.92 7.50 -31.89
N TYR A 114 7.85 8.44 -30.94
CA TYR A 114 8.36 8.28 -29.59
C TYR A 114 7.21 8.38 -28.59
N TYR A 115 7.19 7.46 -27.64
CA TYR A 115 6.24 7.46 -26.53
C TYR A 115 7.00 7.24 -25.25
N ALA A 116 6.68 8.01 -24.22
CA ALA A 116 7.36 7.93 -22.95
C ALA A 116 6.39 8.03 -21.78
N TYR A 117 6.73 7.38 -20.67
CA TYR A 117 5.96 7.44 -19.45
C TYR A 117 6.86 7.50 -18.21
N TYR A 118 6.32 8.06 -17.13
CA TYR A 118 6.92 8.16 -15.80
C TYR A 118 5.88 7.73 -14.75
N PRO A 119 6.29 7.06 -13.66
CA PRO A 119 7.65 6.56 -13.38
C PRO A 119 7.97 5.30 -14.19
N TYR A 120 9.25 5.07 -14.48
CA TYR A 120 9.72 3.85 -15.16
C TYR A 120 9.40 2.57 -14.36
N SER A 121 9.05 1.50 -15.07
CA SER A 121 8.88 0.15 -14.52
C SER A 121 9.37 -0.89 -15.51
N GLU A 122 10.25 -1.80 -15.07
CA GLU A 122 10.72 -2.94 -15.87
C GLU A 122 9.57 -3.86 -16.33
N GLN A 123 8.46 -3.88 -15.59
CA GLN A 123 7.31 -4.75 -15.88
C GLN A 123 6.42 -4.22 -17.02
N ALA A 124 6.62 -2.98 -17.48
CA ALA A 124 5.84 -2.38 -18.56
C ALA A 124 6.28 -2.93 -19.93
N THR A 125 5.85 -4.14 -20.24
CA THR A 125 6.20 -4.82 -21.50
C THR A 125 5.25 -4.50 -22.64
N ASN A 126 4.01 -4.08 -22.33
CA ASN A 126 3.00 -3.68 -23.29
C ASN A 126 2.77 -2.16 -23.24
N PRO A 127 3.09 -1.39 -24.29
CA PRO A 127 2.88 0.07 -24.33
C PRO A 127 1.40 0.48 -24.30
N GLU A 128 0.48 -0.42 -24.60
CA GLU A 128 -0.96 -0.14 -24.57
C GLU A 128 -1.60 -0.52 -23.21
N ALA A 129 -0.84 -1.12 -22.30
CA ALA A 129 -1.32 -1.57 -20.99
C ALA A 129 -0.23 -1.45 -19.92
N ILE A 130 0.26 -0.24 -19.69
CA ILE A 130 1.26 0.06 -18.66
C ILE A 130 0.54 0.23 -17.32
N ASN A 131 0.85 -0.60 -16.34
CA ASN A 131 0.30 -0.45 -14.99
C ASN A 131 1.00 0.70 -14.26
N LEU A 132 0.21 1.63 -13.74
CA LEU A 132 0.63 2.76 -12.93
C LEU A 132 -0.02 2.65 -11.56
N THR A 133 0.73 2.93 -10.50
CA THR A 133 0.25 2.80 -9.11
C THR A 133 0.76 3.98 -8.31
N ILE A 134 -0.08 4.52 -7.43
CA ILE A 134 0.32 5.56 -6.46
C ILE A 134 0.83 4.92 -5.17
N ILE A 135 1.63 5.67 -4.41
CA ILE A 135 1.97 5.30 -3.04
C ILE A 135 0.86 5.78 -2.10
N SER A 136 0.42 4.93 -1.18
CA SER A 136 -0.68 5.24 -0.25
C SER A 136 -0.30 6.32 0.76
N ASP A 137 0.93 6.30 1.29
CA ASP A 137 1.43 7.38 2.13
C ASP A 137 2.28 8.37 1.32
N GLN A 138 1.63 9.40 0.78
CA GLN A 138 2.29 10.48 0.04
C GLN A 138 2.85 11.57 0.97
N SER A 139 2.54 11.52 2.26
CA SER A 139 3.05 12.47 3.27
C SER A 139 4.50 12.19 3.66
N ALA A 140 4.94 10.93 3.51
CA ALA A 140 6.27 10.49 3.90
C ALA A 140 7.38 10.89 2.90
N GLY A 141 8.62 10.95 3.41
CA GLY A 141 9.83 11.00 2.58
C GLY A 141 10.14 12.34 1.92
N ASP A 142 9.85 13.49 2.56
CA ASP A 142 10.17 14.84 2.06
C ASP A 142 9.69 15.05 0.60
N ALA A 143 8.40 14.80 0.38
CA ALA A 143 7.70 14.80 -0.91
C ALA A 143 8.06 13.66 -1.88
N ALA A 144 9.03 12.78 -1.59
CA ALA A 144 9.45 11.73 -2.53
C ALA A 144 8.27 10.81 -2.95
N ASN A 145 7.46 10.36 -2.00
CA ASN A 145 6.33 9.48 -2.28
C ASN A 145 5.21 10.18 -3.06
N TYR A 146 4.97 11.45 -2.75
CA TYR A 146 4.05 12.31 -3.49
C TYR A 146 4.51 12.50 -4.94
N ASN A 147 5.79 12.84 -5.14
CA ASN A 147 6.36 13.12 -6.46
C ASN A 147 6.39 11.88 -7.36
N ILE A 148 6.78 10.72 -6.83
CA ILE A 148 6.82 9.49 -7.64
C ILE A 148 5.42 8.97 -7.99
N SER A 149 4.39 9.38 -7.24
CA SER A 149 2.99 9.08 -7.54
C SER A 149 2.42 9.94 -8.67
N ASP A 150 3.11 11.02 -9.07
CA ASP A 150 2.72 11.86 -10.20
C ASP A 150 3.04 11.19 -11.54
N ALA A 151 2.12 10.35 -12.02
CA ALA A 151 2.29 9.66 -13.29
C ALA A 151 2.17 10.61 -14.48
N LEU A 152 3.15 10.54 -15.38
CA LEU A 152 3.25 11.39 -16.56
C LEU A 152 3.37 10.57 -17.85
N ALA A 153 2.87 11.11 -18.97
CA ALA A 153 3.15 10.55 -20.29
C ALA A 153 3.44 11.63 -21.34
N ALA A 154 4.23 11.28 -22.35
CA ALA A 154 4.59 12.15 -23.46
C ALA A 154 4.58 11.38 -24.78
N GLN A 155 4.33 12.12 -25.85
CA GLN A 155 4.38 11.60 -27.21
C GLN A 155 5.08 12.58 -28.14
N ASN A 156 5.81 12.05 -29.12
CA ASN A 156 6.32 12.82 -30.24
C ASN A 156 6.21 11.99 -31.52
N THR A 157 5.22 12.33 -32.33
CA THR A 157 4.93 11.68 -33.62
C THR A 157 5.20 12.62 -34.81
N THR A 158 5.92 13.72 -34.57
CA THR A 158 6.13 14.79 -35.57
C THR A 158 7.59 14.94 -35.98
N THR A 159 8.54 14.59 -35.12
CA THR A 159 9.99 14.80 -35.36
C THR A 159 10.47 14.21 -36.70
N GLY A 160 11.23 14.96 -37.49
CA GLY A 160 11.71 14.51 -38.80
C GLY A 160 12.80 13.41 -38.75
N LYS A 161 13.10 12.86 -39.91
CA LYS A 161 14.23 11.93 -40.13
C LYS A 161 15.55 12.57 -39.70
N GLY A 162 16.48 11.78 -39.18
CA GLY A 162 17.82 12.21 -38.79
C GLY A 162 17.88 13.15 -37.59
N ALA A 163 16.76 13.37 -36.88
CA ALA A 163 16.75 14.24 -35.72
C ALA A 163 17.56 13.66 -34.57
N LYS A 164 18.55 14.43 -34.11
CA LYS A 164 19.42 14.10 -32.98
C LYS A 164 18.84 14.56 -31.65
N VAL A 165 17.86 15.46 -31.69
CA VAL A 165 17.22 16.05 -30.50
C VAL A 165 15.72 15.88 -30.64
N VAL A 166 15.08 15.24 -29.65
CA VAL A 166 13.64 14.97 -29.62
C VAL A 166 13.05 15.60 -28.38
N LYS A 167 11.99 16.40 -28.55
CA LYS A 167 11.26 16.99 -27.43
C LYS A 167 10.12 16.06 -26.99
N LEU A 168 10.06 15.72 -25.71
CA LEU A 168 8.96 15.01 -25.09
C LEU A 168 8.29 15.93 -24.06
N ALA A 169 7.10 16.41 -24.39
CA ALA A 169 6.30 17.25 -23.51
C ALA A 169 5.40 16.35 -22.66
N PHE A 170 5.80 16.10 -21.43
CA PHE A 170 5.02 15.28 -20.51
C PHE A 170 3.77 16.02 -20.04
N LYS A 171 2.69 15.25 -19.92
CA LYS A 171 1.41 15.66 -19.34
C LYS A 171 1.10 14.75 -18.17
N HIS A 172 0.40 15.29 -17.20
CA HIS A 172 -0.11 14.54 -16.07
C HIS A 172 -1.17 13.55 -16.53
N ILE A 173 -1.15 12.37 -15.93
CA ILE A 173 -2.17 11.33 -16.13
C ILE A 173 -3.16 11.42 -14.98
N PHE A 174 -2.71 11.42 -13.75
CA PHE A 174 -3.58 11.39 -12.57
C PHE A 174 -4.20 12.73 -12.22
N SER A 175 -5.21 12.70 -11.35
CA SER A 175 -5.84 13.89 -10.79
C SER A 175 -5.00 14.42 -9.65
N LEU A 176 -4.87 15.75 -9.56
CA LEU A 176 -4.31 16.41 -8.40
C LEU A 176 -5.47 16.82 -7.48
N VAL A 177 -5.44 16.38 -6.22
CA VAL A 177 -6.41 16.79 -5.20
C VAL A 177 -5.71 17.70 -4.21
N GLN A 178 -6.21 18.92 -4.05
CA GLN A 178 -5.76 19.85 -3.01
C GLN A 178 -6.86 20.01 -1.97
N VAL A 179 -6.53 19.74 -0.71
CA VAL A 179 -7.40 20.02 0.43
C VAL A 179 -6.82 21.21 1.18
N ASN A 180 -7.65 22.22 1.40
CA ASN A 180 -7.33 23.37 2.24
C ASN A 180 -8.18 23.29 3.52
N ILE A 181 -7.53 23.37 4.68
CA ILE A 181 -8.22 23.44 5.98
C ILE A 181 -8.00 24.79 6.65
N ASP A 182 -9.05 25.32 7.27
CA ASP A 182 -9.04 26.50 8.12
C ASP A 182 -10.03 26.34 9.28
N GLY A 183 -10.16 27.34 10.15
CA GLY A 183 -11.05 27.30 11.33
C GLY A 183 -10.33 27.05 12.65
N MET A 184 -11.08 27.11 13.75
CA MET A 184 -10.52 27.10 15.12
C MET A 184 -9.85 25.77 15.50
N ASP A 185 -10.28 24.66 14.88
CA ASP A 185 -9.71 23.34 15.13
C ASP A 185 -8.65 22.94 14.08
N ALA A 186 -8.34 23.80 13.10
CA ALA A 186 -7.30 23.54 12.11
C ALA A 186 -5.91 23.91 12.64
N THR A 187 -4.95 22.99 12.50
CA THR A 187 -3.58 23.15 13.00
C THR A 187 -2.55 22.81 11.93
N LYS A 188 -1.34 23.36 12.05
CA LYS A 188 -0.22 23.09 11.13
C LYS A 188 0.21 21.62 11.10
N ASP A 189 -0.06 20.90 12.18
CA ASP A 189 0.32 19.49 12.37
C ASP A 189 -0.83 18.54 11.99
N ALA A 190 -1.91 19.06 11.38
CA ALA A 190 -3.01 18.25 10.93
C ALA A 190 -2.57 17.23 9.86
N ALA A 191 -3.19 16.05 9.90
CA ALA A 191 -3.01 15.01 8.90
C ALA A 191 -4.31 14.82 8.11
N ILE A 192 -4.19 14.79 6.78
CA ILE A 192 -5.32 14.64 5.87
C ILE A 192 -5.19 13.31 5.12
N THR A 193 -6.26 12.53 5.12
CA THR A 193 -6.31 11.25 4.42
C THR A 193 -7.51 11.23 3.49
N LEU A 194 -7.27 11.05 2.19
CA LEU A 194 -8.33 10.76 1.22
C LEU A 194 -8.84 9.34 1.43
N GLN A 195 -10.15 9.19 1.36
CA GLN A 195 -10.85 7.94 1.63
C GLN A 195 -11.44 7.36 0.34
N ASN A 196 -11.66 6.04 0.32
CA ASN A 196 -12.34 5.34 -0.78
C ASN A 196 -11.63 5.43 -2.14
N ILE A 197 -10.30 5.36 -2.17
CA ILE A 197 -9.46 5.58 -3.36
C ILE A 197 -9.06 4.27 -4.04
N HIS A 198 -9.30 4.14 -5.34
CA HIS A 198 -8.58 3.18 -6.20
C HIS A 198 -7.18 3.70 -6.49
N SER A 199 -6.16 2.87 -6.27
CA SER A 199 -4.74 3.30 -6.22
C SER A 199 -3.93 2.95 -7.48
N SER A 200 -4.57 2.40 -8.52
CA SER A 200 -3.89 2.06 -9.76
C SER A 200 -4.71 2.37 -11.01
N ALA A 201 -4.02 2.47 -12.14
CA ALA A 201 -4.59 2.66 -13.46
C ALA A 201 -3.73 1.99 -14.54
N THR A 202 -4.36 1.68 -15.67
CA THR A 202 -3.70 1.18 -16.87
C THR A 202 -3.57 2.30 -17.90
N LEU A 203 -2.35 2.63 -18.32
CA LEU A 203 -2.03 3.63 -19.35
C LEU A 203 -1.78 2.97 -20.71
N ASN A 204 -2.43 3.50 -21.74
CA ASN A 204 -2.01 3.32 -23.12
C ASN A 204 -1.13 4.52 -23.52
N VAL A 205 0.19 4.33 -23.58
CA VAL A 205 1.14 5.42 -23.84
C VAL A 205 1.06 5.93 -25.30
N LYS A 206 0.47 5.13 -26.20
CA LYS A 206 0.30 5.49 -27.61
C LYS A 206 -0.92 6.37 -27.88
N SER A 207 -1.98 6.23 -27.07
CA SER A 207 -3.09 7.21 -27.08
C SER A 207 -2.89 8.33 -26.06
N GLY A 208 -2.10 8.09 -25.02
CA GLY A 208 -1.96 8.99 -23.87
C GLY A 208 -3.13 8.89 -22.90
N GLU A 209 -4.01 7.90 -23.06
CA GLU A 209 -5.20 7.70 -22.24
C GLU A 209 -4.93 6.65 -21.16
N ALA A 210 -5.48 6.89 -19.96
CA ALA A 210 -5.42 5.93 -18.87
C ALA A 210 -6.82 5.56 -18.39
N THR A 211 -6.94 4.39 -17.77
CA THR A 211 -8.18 3.88 -17.17
C THR A 211 -7.89 3.38 -15.77
N THR A 212 -8.63 3.88 -14.78
CA THR A 212 -8.49 3.44 -13.39
C THR A 212 -8.90 1.98 -13.21
N ASN A 213 -8.10 1.22 -12.45
CA ASN A 213 -8.38 -0.18 -12.19
C ASN A 213 -9.38 -0.30 -11.03
N THR A 214 -10.62 -0.69 -11.32
CA THR A 214 -11.70 -0.75 -10.32
C THR A 214 -11.88 -2.11 -9.66
N THR A 215 -11.07 -3.11 -10.05
CA THR A 215 -11.12 -4.46 -9.48
C THR A 215 -10.35 -4.60 -8.16
N GLU A 216 -9.43 -3.68 -7.90
CA GLU A 216 -8.67 -3.63 -6.65
C GLU A 216 -9.52 -3.01 -5.54
N PRO A 217 -9.37 -3.47 -4.28
CA PRO A 217 -10.00 -2.82 -3.13
C PRO A 217 -9.65 -1.34 -3.06
N LYS A 218 -10.62 -0.53 -2.64
CA LYS A 218 -10.37 0.87 -2.31
C LYS A 218 -9.50 0.96 -1.06
N SER A 219 -8.62 1.95 -1.01
CA SER A 219 -7.71 2.21 0.10
C SER A 219 -7.74 3.68 0.52
N GLU A 220 -6.95 3.98 1.53
CA GLU A 220 -6.69 5.33 2.01
C GLU A 220 -5.44 5.92 1.35
N VAL A 221 -5.39 7.25 1.20
CA VAL A 221 -4.20 7.98 0.74
C VAL A 221 -3.88 9.15 1.66
N LYS A 222 -2.74 9.11 2.36
CA LYS A 222 -2.27 10.22 3.21
C LYS A 222 -1.67 11.30 2.34
N MET A 223 -2.14 12.54 2.52
CA MET A 223 -1.78 13.68 1.68
C MET A 223 -0.48 14.35 2.13
N TYR A 224 0.28 14.87 1.17
CA TYR A 224 1.47 15.68 1.42
C TYR A 224 1.09 17.07 1.91
N ALA A 225 1.62 17.47 3.07
CA ALA A 225 1.46 18.82 3.60
C ALA A 225 2.37 19.81 2.84
N LEU A 226 1.83 20.94 2.39
CA LEU A 226 2.64 21.93 1.69
C LEU A 226 3.61 22.65 2.64
N PRO A 227 4.82 23.05 2.17
CA PRO A 227 5.80 23.74 3.01
C PRO A 227 5.28 25.01 3.68
N SER A 228 4.35 25.73 3.03
CA SER A 228 3.70 26.92 3.58
C SER A 228 2.96 26.69 4.89
N ASN A 229 2.58 25.44 5.18
CA ASN A 229 1.92 25.10 6.44
C ASN A 229 2.81 25.37 7.67
N GLN A 230 4.12 25.50 7.48
CA GLN A 230 5.09 25.73 8.55
C GLN A 230 5.32 27.22 8.88
N HIS A 231 4.64 28.17 8.21
CA HIS A 231 4.75 29.59 8.52
C HIS A 231 3.82 30.02 9.68
N GLU A 232 4.32 30.90 10.55
CA GLU A 232 3.58 31.37 11.74
C GLU A 232 2.31 32.19 11.39
N ASP A 233 2.26 32.81 10.21
CA ASP A 233 1.13 33.62 9.73
C ASP A 233 0.12 32.81 8.87
N THR A 234 0.24 31.48 8.83
CA THR A 234 -0.60 30.64 7.97
C THR A 234 -2.05 30.62 8.46
N VAL A 235 -2.92 31.32 7.74
CA VAL A 235 -4.37 31.40 8.00
C VAL A 235 -5.09 30.13 7.52
N ARG A 236 -4.49 29.40 6.58
CA ARG A 236 -5.06 28.24 5.92
C ARG A 236 -3.98 27.23 5.55
N TYR A 237 -4.15 25.98 5.96
CA TYR A 237 -3.20 24.91 5.69
C TYR A 237 -3.61 24.14 4.44
N ALA A 238 -2.65 23.83 3.56
CA ALA A 238 -2.90 23.17 2.28
C ALA A 238 -2.17 21.84 2.18
N TYR A 239 -2.83 20.86 1.57
CA TYR A 239 -2.36 19.49 1.42
C TYR A 239 -2.66 19.01 0.01
N ARG A 240 -1.76 18.20 -0.58
CA ARG A 240 -1.92 17.66 -1.93
C ARG A 240 -1.74 16.15 -1.98
N ALA A 241 -2.49 15.50 -2.86
CA ALA A 241 -2.26 14.11 -3.24
C ALA A 241 -2.55 13.94 -4.73
N VAL A 242 -1.84 13.01 -5.36
CA VAL A 242 -2.10 12.59 -6.73
C VAL A 242 -2.81 11.23 -6.70
N VAL A 243 -3.94 11.12 -7.40
CA VAL A 243 -4.76 9.90 -7.41
C VAL A 243 -5.29 9.58 -8.82
N PRO A 244 -5.49 8.29 -9.17
CA PRO A 244 -6.19 7.91 -10.40
C PRO A 244 -7.57 8.56 -10.50
N ALA A 245 -7.99 8.86 -11.73
CA ALA A 245 -9.29 9.48 -11.96
C ALA A 245 -10.43 8.55 -11.53
N GLN A 246 -11.34 9.05 -10.71
CA GLN A 246 -12.43 8.25 -10.13
C GLN A 246 -13.52 9.16 -9.58
N THR A 247 -14.59 8.57 -9.06
CA THR A 247 -15.68 9.31 -8.44
C THR A 247 -15.95 8.76 -7.05
N ILE A 248 -15.84 9.61 -6.04
CA ILE A 248 -16.31 9.31 -4.69
C ILE A 248 -17.81 9.54 -4.67
N LYS A 249 -18.58 8.55 -4.22
CA LYS A 249 -20.03 8.60 -4.31
C LYS A 249 -20.60 9.49 -3.22
N LYS A 250 -21.73 10.15 -3.52
CA LYS A 250 -22.45 10.96 -2.54
C LYS A 250 -22.64 10.19 -1.23
N GLY A 251 -22.39 10.86 -0.10
CA GLY A 251 -22.51 10.29 1.24
C GLY A 251 -21.37 9.36 1.69
N ASP A 252 -20.51 8.90 0.79
CA ASP A 252 -19.27 8.21 1.19
C ASP A 252 -18.33 9.20 1.89
N VAL A 253 -17.48 8.70 2.79
CA VAL A 253 -16.42 9.51 3.40
C VAL A 253 -15.44 9.92 2.29
N LEU A 254 -15.28 11.24 2.11
CA LEU A 254 -14.41 11.84 1.11
C LEU A 254 -12.97 11.90 1.61
N LEU A 255 -12.81 12.41 2.83
CA LEU A 255 -11.53 12.51 3.52
C LEU A 255 -11.73 12.54 5.04
N THR A 256 -10.67 12.20 5.76
CA THR A 256 -10.56 12.40 7.20
C THR A 256 -9.50 13.43 7.52
N VAL A 257 -9.74 14.24 8.55
CA VAL A 257 -8.79 15.22 9.07
C VAL A 257 -8.54 14.91 10.54
N ALA A 258 -7.30 14.58 10.89
CA ALA A 258 -6.84 14.53 12.27
C ALA A 258 -6.18 15.88 12.61
N SER A 259 -6.72 16.63 13.57
CA SER A 259 -6.21 17.95 13.96
C SER A 259 -6.62 18.26 15.41
N ASN A 260 -5.71 18.83 16.21
CA ASN A 260 -5.98 19.24 17.60
C ASN A 260 -6.63 18.12 18.46
N ASP A 261 -6.07 16.91 18.40
CA ASP A 261 -6.57 15.69 19.06
C ASP A 261 -7.99 15.24 18.67
N LYS A 262 -8.56 15.85 17.62
CA LYS A 262 -9.85 15.50 17.05
C LYS A 262 -9.69 14.85 15.68
N THR A 263 -10.63 13.97 15.36
CA THR A 263 -10.77 13.43 14.01
C THR A 263 -12.09 13.87 13.42
N PHE A 264 -12.04 14.44 12.23
CA PHE A 264 -13.20 14.86 11.46
C PHE A 264 -13.38 13.94 10.27
N GLN A 265 -14.59 13.42 10.07
CA GLN A 265 -14.98 12.76 8.83
C GLN A 265 -15.77 13.73 7.96
N LEU A 266 -15.34 13.88 6.71
CA LEU A 266 -15.95 14.80 5.77
C LEU A 266 -16.65 14.01 4.67
N LYS A 267 -17.94 14.30 4.46
CA LYS A 267 -18.79 13.69 3.42
C LYS A 267 -19.40 14.80 2.57
N TYR A 268 -19.82 14.45 1.35
CA TYR A 268 -20.45 15.41 0.43
C TYR A 268 -21.79 14.88 -0.08
N SER A 269 -22.77 15.78 -0.28
CA SER A 269 -24.12 15.41 -0.73
C SER A 269 -24.22 15.07 -2.22
N ALA A 270 -23.15 15.28 -2.98
CA ALA A 270 -23.05 14.98 -4.41
C ALA A 270 -21.85 14.06 -4.70
N ASP A 271 -21.88 13.41 -5.86
CA ASP A 271 -20.74 12.65 -6.36
C ASP A 271 -19.56 13.61 -6.62
N VAL A 272 -18.38 13.27 -6.13
CA VAL A 272 -17.17 14.11 -6.26
C VAL A 272 -16.20 13.45 -7.26
N PRO A 273 -16.05 13.98 -8.48
CA PRO A 273 -15.14 13.43 -9.46
C PRO A 273 -13.71 13.98 -9.30
N TYR A 274 -12.75 13.07 -9.31
CA TYR A 274 -11.33 13.29 -9.56
C TYR A 274 -11.08 12.95 -11.02
N GLU A 275 -10.72 13.93 -11.83
CA GLU A 275 -10.68 13.79 -13.29
C GLU A 275 -9.24 13.71 -13.80
N PHE A 276 -9.04 12.98 -14.90
CA PHE A 276 -7.72 12.84 -15.54
C PHE A 276 -7.10 14.20 -15.80
N ALA A 277 -5.85 14.36 -15.37
CA ALA A 277 -5.09 15.59 -15.53
C ALA A 277 -5.84 16.84 -15.07
N LYS A 278 -6.77 16.76 -14.09
CA LYS A 278 -7.41 17.94 -13.47
C LYS A 278 -7.13 18.11 -11.97
N LEU A 279 -7.06 19.37 -11.55
CA LEU A 279 -7.02 19.81 -10.16
C LEU A 279 -8.43 19.86 -9.59
N ARG A 280 -8.64 19.14 -8.49
CA ARG A 280 -9.79 19.23 -7.60
C ARG A 280 -9.39 19.97 -6.32
N VAL A 281 -10.04 21.10 -6.03
CA VAL A 281 -9.86 21.82 -4.76
C VAL A 281 -11.02 21.51 -3.82
N ILE A 282 -10.69 21.22 -2.56
CA ILE A 282 -11.63 20.97 -1.48
C ILE A 282 -11.28 21.91 -0.33
N ASN A 283 -12.26 22.66 0.14
CA ASN A 283 -12.12 23.66 1.18
C ASN A 283 -12.90 23.22 2.41
N ALA A 284 -12.22 22.96 3.53
CA ALA A 284 -12.84 22.55 4.77
C ALA A 284 -12.58 23.54 5.90
N GLN A 285 -13.64 23.99 6.56
CA GLN A 285 -13.58 24.77 7.78
C GLN A 285 -13.87 23.85 8.98
N LEU A 286 -12.94 23.78 9.93
CA LEU A 286 -12.99 22.93 11.12
C LEU A 286 -13.37 23.76 12.36
N GLY A 287 -14.42 23.36 13.07
CA GLY A 287 -14.85 23.99 14.32
C GLY A 287 -15.98 23.22 15.02
N GLU A 288 -16.63 23.87 15.99
CA GLU A 288 -17.78 23.32 16.71
C GLU A 288 -18.90 22.89 15.75
N SER A 289 -19.65 21.84 16.12
CA SER A 289 -20.81 21.35 15.35
C SER A 289 -21.76 22.50 14.96
N GLY A 290 -21.99 22.68 13.66
CA GLY A 290 -22.77 23.78 13.08
C GLY A 290 -21.97 25.01 12.62
N LYS A 291 -20.65 25.06 12.85
CA LYS A 291 -19.72 26.08 12.33
C LYS A 291 -18.69 25.52 11.35
N SER A 292 -18.68 24.21 11.15
CA SER A 292 -17.85 23.55 10.14
C SER A 292 -18.55 23.58 8.79
N ASN A 293 -17.78 23.82 7.73
CA ASN A 293 -18.30 23.88 6.37
C ASN A 293 -17.34 23.14 5.43
N LEU A 294 -17.88 22.58 4.35
CA LEU A 294 -17.11 21.94 3.31
C LEU A 294 -17.65 22.39 1.96
N ASP A 295 -16.77 22.98 1.16
CA ASP A 295 -17.06 23.54 -0.16
C ASP A 295 -16.09 22.96 -1.20
N ILE A 296 -16.59 22.71 -2.41
CA ILE A 296 -15.82 22.19 -3.55
C ILE A 296 -16.00 23.15 -4.72
N PRO A 297 -15.29 24.29 -4.70
CA PRO A 297 -15.43 25.29 -5.73
C PRO A 297 -14.68 24.87 -6.99
N GLN A 298 -14.97 25.58 -8.07
CA GLN A 298 -14.01 25.63 -9.17
C GLN A 298 -12.78 26.39 -8.70
N SER A 299 -11.59 25.85 -8.95
CA SER A 299 -10.34 26.55 -8.65
C SER A 299 -10.24 27.84 -9.47
N ASP A 300 -9.90 28.96 -8.83
CA ASP A 300 -9.49 30.21 -9.49
C ASP A 300 -8.04 30.13 -10.01
N VAL A 301 -7.27 29.17 -9.50
CA VAL A 301 -5.93 28.84 -9.99
C VAL A 301 -6.03 28.13 -11.35
N THR A 302 -5.61 28.81 -12.41
CA THR A 302 -5.38 28.19 -13.72
C THR A 302 -3.99 27.56 -13.72
N ILE A 303 -3.90 26.23 -13.79
CA ILE A 303 -2.61 25.52 -13.85
C ILE A 303 -2.38 25.15 -15.31
N GLU A 304 -1.32 25.65 -15.94
CA GLU A 304 -1.07 25.36 -17.37
C GLU A 304 -0.83 23.86 -17.66
N LYS A 305 -0.49 23.08 -16.63
CA LYS A 305 -0.16 21.64 -16.73
C LYS A 305 -1.32 20.71 -16.30
N TRP A 306 -2.19 21.17 -15.40
CA TRP A 306 -3.41 20.46 -14.94
C TRP A 306 -4.65 21.26 -15.31
N GLY A 307 -5.61 20.65 -15.97
CA GLY A 307 -6.92 21.28 -16.16
C GLY A 307 -7.58 21.60 -14.81
N VAL A 308 -8.52 22.55 -14.78
CA VAL A 308 -9.29 22.83 -13.58
C VAL A 308 -10.59 22.03 -13.63
N SER A 309 -10.95 21.37 -12.53
CA SER A 309 -12.25 20.73 -12.41
C SER A 309 -13.38 21.74 -12.14
N ASP A 310 -14.56 21.47 -12.69
CA ASP A 310 -15.77 22.27 -12.46
C ASP A 310 -16.22 22.20 -11.00
N ALA A 311 -16.91 23.23 -10.51
CA ALA A 311 -17.49 23.23 -9.16
C ALA A 311 -18.47 22.06 -8.98
N VAL A 312 -18.56 21.53 -7.75
CA VAL A 312 -19.55 20.49 -7.41
C VAL A 312 -20.60 21.09 -6.49
N GLU A 313 -21.80 21.34 -7.01
CA GLU A 313 -22.91 21.86 -6.20
C GLU A 313 -23.37 20.80 -5.18
N GLY A 314 -23.42 21.18 -3.90
CA GLY A 314 -23.83 20.31 -2.81
C GLY A 314 -23.59 20.94 -1.45
N GLU A 315 -23.96 20.21 -0.41
CA GLU A 315 -23.65 20.53 0.98
C GLU A 315 -22.69 19.46 1.52
N GLY A 316 -21.61 19.91 2.13
CA GLY A 316 -20.68 19.02 2.81
C GLY A 316 -20.95 18.96 4.31
N THR A 317 -20.80 17.78 4.89
CA THR A 317 -20.88 17.59 6.34
C THR A 317 -19.50 17.32 6.90
N VAL A 318 -19.21 17.92 8.06
CA VAL A 318 -18.00 17.69 8.84
C VAL A 318 -18.43 17.13 10.19
N GLU A 319 -18.22 15.84 10.40
CA GLU A 319 -18.59 15.14 11.62
C GLU A 319 -17.35 14.96 12.50
N GLU A 320 -17.30 15.63 13.66
CA GLU A 320 -16.30 15.33 14.70
C GLU A 320 -16.61 13.95 15.28
N THR A 321 -15.71 13.01 15.10
CA THR A 321 -15.77 11.69 15.74
C THR A 321 -14.98 11.77 17.05
N SER A 322 -15.58 11.32 18.15
CA SER A 322 -14.93 11.39 19.48
C SER A 322 -13.55 10.73 19.47
N SER A 323 -12.59 11.43 20.05
CA SER A 323 -11.21 11.00 20.25
C SER A 323 -11.14 9.67 21.00
N VAL A 324 -10.74 8.60 20.32
CA VAL A 324 -9.82 7.62 20.93
C VAL A 324 -8.42 8.23 20.74
N ASN A 325 -7.63 8.21 21.81
CA ASN A 325 -6.22 8.66 21.89
C ASN A 325 -5.45 8.53 20.56
N PRO A 326 -4.64 9.52 20.12
CA PRO A 326 -4.04 9.51 18.78
C PRO A 326 -3.13 8.28 18.60
N GLU A 327 -3.48 7.41 17.67
CA GLU A 327 -2.54 6.42 17.13
C GLU A 327 -1.49 7.14 16.28
N GLU A 328 -0.24 6.77 16.52
CA GLU A 328 0.99 7.15 15.82
C GLU A 328 0.89 7.02 14.27
N PRO A 329 1.82 7.65 13.49
CA PRO A 329 1.83 7.56 12.01
C PRO A 329 1.66 6.10 11.55
N PRO A 330 1.00 5.80 10.40
CA PRO A 330 0.31 4.51 10.24
C PRO A 330 1.25 3.41 10.70
N THR A 331 0.99 2.90 11.92
CA THR A 331 1.91 1.97 12.52
C THR A 331 1.93 0.81 11.53
N PRO A 332 3.10 0.33 11.07
CA PRO A 332 3.14 -0.91 10.30
C PRO A 332 2.22 -1.89 11.03
N PRO A 333 1.21 -2.47 10.35
CA PRO A 333 -0.04 -2.93 10.95
C PRO A 333 0.21 -3.46 12.36
N GLU A 334 -0.36 -2.82 13.38
CA GLU A 334 0.15 -3.01 14.74
C GLU A 334 0.24 -4.49 15.09
N THR A 335 1.49 -4.94 15.24
CA THR A 335 1.75 -6.33 15.52
C THR A 335 1.39 -6.58 16.97
N VAL A 336 0.47 -7.50 17.22
CA VAL A 336 0.02 -7.76 18.58
C VAL A 336 1.12 -8.38 19.41
N THR A 337 1.42 -7.72 20.52
CA THR A 337 2.31 -8.24 21.57
C THR A 337 1.55 -9.06 22.59
N SER A 338 0.22 -8.95 22.65
CA SER A 338 -0.64 -9.85 23.40
C SER A 338 -2.06 -9.89 22.83
N PHE A 339 -2.71 -11.04 22.94
CA PHE A 339 -4.10 -11.22 22.51
C PHE A 339 -4.77 -12.35 23.30
N SER A 340 -6.07 -12.20 23.58
CA SER A 340 -6.92 -13.23 24.18
C SER A 340 -8.20 -13.42 23.37
N PRO A 341 -8.48 -14.63 22.85
CA PRO A 341 -9.77 -14.94 22.24
C PRO A 341 -10.91 -14.78 23.24
N GLU A 342 -11.88 -13.93 22.92
CA GLU A 342 -13.07 -13.73 23.76
C GLU A 342 -14.18 -14.73 23.39
N PHE A 343 -14.94 -15.15 24.40
CA PHE A 343 -16.16 -15.93 24.23
C PHE A 343 -17.12 -15.71 25.40
N THR A 344 -18.41 -15.85 25.14
CA THR A 344 -19.49 -15.78 26.11
C THR A 344 -20.31 -17.06 26.06
N LEU A 345 -21.31 -17.22 26.93
CA LEU A 345 -22.23 -18.36 26.87
C LEU A 345 -23.03 -18.42 25.56
N GLU A 346 -23.13 -17.31 24.82
CA GLU A 346 -23.85 -17.20 23.55
C GLU A 346 -22.95 -17.38 22.32
N THR A 347 -21.63 -17.53 22.52
CA THR A 347 -20.69 -17.67 21.40
C THR A 347 -20.99 -18.94 20.61
N ALA A 348 -21.26 -18.76 19.32
CA ALA A 348 -21.49 -19.83 18.37
C ALA A 348 -20.18 -20.36 17.77
N PHE A 349 -20.18 -21.66 17.44
CA PHE A 349 -19.05 -22.32 16.77
C PHE A 349 -19.39 -22.61 15.31
N GLN A 350 -18.56 -22.16 14.38
CA GLN A 350 -18.71 -22.48 12.96
C GLN A 350 -18.20 -23.89 12.66
N SER A 351 -18.93 -24.68 11.88
CA SER A 351 -18.45 -26.00 11.46
C SER A 351 -17.44 -25.86 10.32
N ALA A 352 -16.21 -26.33 10.54
CA ALA A 352 -15.09 -26.19 9.61
C ALA A 352 -14.77 -27.45 8.80
N GLY A 353 -15.57 -28.52 8.91
CA GLY A 353 -15.34 -29.76 8.19
C GLY A 353 -13.97 -30.41 8.45
N ILE A 354 -13.49 -31.20 7.48
CA ILE A 354 -12.24 -31.98 7.58
C ILE A 354 -11.05 -31.12 7.17
N PHE A 355 -9.97 -31.11 7.97
CA PHE A 355 -8.77 -30.29 7.75
C PHE A 355 -8.16 -30.40 6.34
N THR A 356 -8.09 -31.61 5.78
CA THR A 356 -7.51 -31.83 4.44
C THR A 356 -8.43 -31.41 3.29
N LYS A 357 -9.71 -31.17 3.57
CA LYS A 357 -10.72 -30.78 2.56
C LYS A 357 -11.11 -29.31 2.65
N GLN A 358 -11.03 -28.73 3.85
CA GLN A 358 -11.47 -27.38 4.12
C GLN A 358 -10.49 -26.71 5.08
N LYS A 359 -9.74 -25.75 4.54
CA LYS A 359 -8.88 -24.85 5.30
C LYS A 359 -9.72 -23.74 5.92
N ILE A 360 -9.26 -23.22 7.05
CA ILE A 360 -9.78 -21.98 7.60
C ILE A 360 -9.12 -20.85 6.82
N THR A 361 -9.91 -19.97 6.23
CA THR A 361 -9.46 -18.74 5.57
C THR A 361 -10.51 -17.67 5.76
N GLY A 362 -10.13 -16.41 5.85
CA GLY A 362 -11.06 -15.31 6.03
C GLY A 362 -10.38 -14.06 6.57
N ASP A 363 -11.13 -12.97 6.57
CA ASP A 363 -10.74 -11.64 7.09
C ASP A 363 -11.47 -11.28 8.39
N THR A 364 -12.27 -12.19 8.94
CA THR A 364 -13.03 -12.02 10.18
C THR A 364 -12.58 -13.00 11.25
N GLU A 365 -12.60 -12.59 12.52
CA GLU A 365 -12.26 -13.48 13.63
C GLU A 365 -13.48 -14.31 14.06
N PHE A 366 -13.30 -15.62 14.28
CA PHE A 366 -14.39 -16.48 14.72
C PHE A 366 -13.92 -17.77 15.38
N TRP A 367 -14.78 -18.35 16.21
CA TRP A 367 -14.60 -19.69 16.73
C TRP A 367 -15.16 -20.74 15.76
N PHE A 368 -14.43 -21.84 15.60
CA PHE A 368 -14.83 -22.95 14.75
C PHE A 368 -14.58 -24.31 15.41
N HIS A 369 -15.31 -25.34 14.99
CA HIS A 369 -15.08 -26.72 15.41
C HIS A 369 -14.95 -27.64 14.19
N ARG A 370 -14.16 -28.69 14.34
CA ARG A 370 -14.00 -29.76 13.33
C ARG A 370 -14.54 -31.06 13.90
N GLU A 371 -15.29 -31.80 13.09
CA GLU A 371 -15.93 -33.06 13.47
C GLU A 371 -15.71 -34.12 12.38
N ASN A 372 -14.73 -35.00 12.61
CA ASN A 372 -14.33 -36.03 11.65
C ASN A 372 -13.96 -37.38 12.32
N VAL A 373 -14.37 -37.57 13.58
CA VAL A 373 -14.33 -38.88 14.24
C VAL A 373 -15.74 -39.24 14.68
N THR A 374 -16.03 -40.54 14.82
CA THR A 374 -17.36 -41.03 15.23
C THR A 374 -17.23 -41.88 16.49
N PRO A 375 -17.95 -41.54 17.58
CA PRO A 375 -18.76 -40.32 17.75
C PRO A 375 -17.87 -39.07 17.81
N ALA A 376 -18.39 -37.94 17.34
CA ALA A 376 -17.64 -36.68 17.29
C ALA A 376 -17.40 -36.11 18.68
N THR A 377 -16.35 -35.31 18.83
CA THR A 377 -16.17 -34.50 20.05
C THR A 377 -17.25 -33.43 20.10
N THR A 378 -18.10 -33.44 21.13
CA THR A 378 -19.10 -32.39 21.32
C THR A 378 -18.42 -31.16 21.91
N VAL A 379 -18.67 -30.00 21.29
CA VAL A 379 -18.12 -28.72 21.75
C VAL A 379 -19.25 -27.81 22.21
N SER A 380 -19.09 -27.21 23.38
CA SER A 380 -20.08 -26.29 23.98
C SER A 380 -19.38 -25.28 24.90
N ILE A 381 -20.11 -24.24 25.31
CA ILE A 381 -19.65 -23.31 26.35
C ILE A 381 -20.53 -23.53 27.56
N VAL A 382 -19.89 -23.71 28.72
CA VAL A 382 -20.55 -23.97 29.99
C VAL A 382 -20.26 -22.85 30.98
N SER A 383 -21.19 -22.62 31.90
CA SER A 383 -20.97 -21.73 33.04
C SER A 383 -20.15 -22.43 34.12
N GLU A 384 -19.03 -21.84 34.51
CA GLU A 384 -18.22 -22.28 35.64
C GLU A 384 -18.17 -21.19 36.72
N ALA A 385 -17.80 -21.54 37.96
CA ALA A 385 -17.81 -20.61 39.09
C ALA A 385 -16.93 -19.36 38.88
N GLU A 386 -15.90 -19.49 38.04
CA GLU A 386 -14.92 -18.45 37.72
C GLU A 386 -15.08 -17.90 36.28
N GLY A 387 -16.28 -17.96 35.70
CA GLY A 387 -16.57 -17.50 34.34
C GLY A 387 -16.84 -18.63 33.34
N PRO A 388 -17.18 -18.33 32.07
CA PRO A 388 -17.48 -19.35 31.08
C PRO A 388 -16.24 -20.18 30.71
N ALA A 389 -16.45 -21.43 30.31
CA ALA A 389 -15.40 -22.31 29.79
C ALA A 389 -15.87 -23.07 28.54
N ILE A 390 -14.95 -23.28 27.61
CA ILE A 390 -15.18 -24.16 26.45
C ILE A 390 -15.03 -25.60 26.91
N GLN A 391 -16.09 -26.39 26.76
CA GLN A 391 -16.10 -27.82 27.05
C GLN A 391 -15.95 -28.63 25.76
N LEU A 392 -14.98 -29.54 25.75
CA LEU A 392 -14.81 -30.57 24.71
C LEU A 392 -15.09 -31.94 25.32
N GLN A 393 -16.20 -32.57 24.92
CA GLN A 393 -16.61 -33.89 25.40
C GLN A 393 -16.28 -34.97 24.37
N THR A 394 -15.54 -35.99 24.80
CA THR A 394 -15.22 -37.18 24.00
C THR A 394 -15.92 -38.41 24.56
N GLU A 395 -16.40 -39.28 23.69
CA GLU A 395 -17.03 -40.56 24.05
C GLU A 395 -16.43 -41.67 23.20
N GLY A 396 -15.76 -42.66 23.80
CA GLY A 396 -15.18 -43.80 23.08
C GLY A 396 -14.03 -43.51 22.09
N VAL A 397 -13.85 -42.27 21.61
CA VAL A 397 -12.79 -41.86 20.67
C VAL A 397 -12.15 -40.55 21.12
N LYS A 398 -10.82 -40.42 20.93
CA LYS A 398 -10.06 -39.21 21.24
C LYS A 398 -10.21 -38.16 20.14
N GLY A 399 -10.24 -36.90 20.52
CA GLY A 399 -10.06 -35.78 19.60
C GLY A 399 -8.63 -35.71 19.05
N SER A 400 -8.41 -34.91 18.01
CA SER A 400 -7.09 -34.66 17.42
C SER A 400 -7.05 -33.33 16.68
N TRP A 401 -5.84 -32.79 16.50
CA TRP A 401 -5.63 -31.46 15.91
C TRP A 401 -6.20 -31.30 14.48
N ASN A 402 -6.28 -32.37 13.69
CA ASN A 402 -6.74 -32.32 12.29
C ASN A 402 -8.17 -32.84 12.07
N ASN A 403 -8.79 -33.48 13.05
CA ASN A 403 -10.07 -34.17 12.84
C ASN A 403 -11.14 -33.89 13.90
N SER A 404 -10.78 -33.58 15.15
CA SER A 404 -11.78 -33.29 16.19
C SER A 404 -11.21 -32.36 17.24
N ASN A 405 -11.51 -31.08 17.04
CA ASN A 405 -10.95 -29.96 17.79
C ASN A 405 -11.90 -28.76 17.77
N ILE A 406 -11.65 -27.84 18.69
CA ILE A 406 -12.10 -26.46 18.61
C ILE A 406 -10.89 -25.62 18.16
N GLY A 407 -11.16 -24.56 17.41
CA GLY A 407 -10.18 -23.53 17.19
C GLY A 407 -10.75 -22.14 17.10
N TYR A 408 -9.84 -21.18 17.10
CA TYR A 408 -10.14 -19.77 16.93
C TYR A 408 -9.32 -19.23 15.77
N HIS A 409 -9.98 -18.60 14.80
CA HIS A 409 -9.38 -17.88 13.70
C HIS A 409 -9.17 -16.42 14.11
N CYS A 410 -7.91 -15.98 14.08
CA CYS A 410 -7.49 -14.63 14.45
C CYS A 410 -6.89 -13.96 13.22
N THR A 411 -7.25 -12.70 12.96
CA THR A 411 -6.77 -11.92 11.80
C THR A 411 -5.81 -10.81 12.19
N LYS A 412 -5.47 -10.70 13.47
CA LYS A 412 -4.50 -9.73 13.99
C LYS A 412 -3.10 -10.01 13.44
N LEU A 413 -2.34 -8.96 13.14
CA LEU A 413 -0.97 -9.11 12.67
C LEU A 413 -0.04 -9.48 13.82
N PHE A 414 0.84 -10.46 13.64
CA PHE A 414 1.90 -10.80 14.58
C PHE A 414 3.27 -10.48 13.99
N GLU A 415 4.28 -10.28 14.85
CA GLU A 415 5.67 -10.24 14.40
C GLU A 415 6.18 -11.65 14.15
N ARG A 416 7.19 -11.76 13.30
CA ARG A 416 8.05 -12.95 13.21
C ARG A 416 8.96 -12.99 14.43
N ALA A 417 8.37 -13.32 15.57
CA ALA A 417 9.00 -13.29 16.89
C ALA A 417 8.63 -14.53 17.72
N PHE A 418 9.05 -14.52 18.98
CA PHE A 418 8.77 -15.59 19.92
C PHE A 418 7.55 -15.23 20.77
N TYR A 419 6.63 -16.18 20.96
CA TYR A 419 5.39 -15.99 21.70
C TYR A 419 5.19 -17.13 22.71
N THR A 420 4.40 -16.87 23.75
CA THR A 420 3.92 -17.89 24.68
C THR A 420 2.39 -17.88 24.63
N LEU A 421 1.79 -19.03 24.30
CA LEU A 421 0.37 -19.27 24.45
C LEU A 421 0.12 -19.93 25.81
N SER A 422 -0.72 -19.31 26.62
CA SER A 422 -1.16 -19.77 27.93
C SER A 422 -2.67 -19.97 27.96
N PHE A 423 -3.11 -20.90 28.80
CA PHE A 423 -4.53 -21.21 28.99
C PHE A 423 -4.72 -21.97 30.30
N LYS A 424 -5.91 -21.85 30.91
CA LYS A 424 -6.31 -22.72 32.01
C LYS A 424 -7.09 -23.91 31.49
N VAL A 425 -6.84 -25.06 32.09
CA VAL A 425 -7.47 -26.32 31.71
C VAL A 425 -7.78 -27.18 32.93
N LYS A 426 -8.90 -27.89 32.90
CA LYS A 426 -9.24 -28.98 33.83
C LYS A 426 -9.92 -30.12 33.06
N SER A 427 -10.05 -31.27 33.70
CA SER A 427 -10.62 -32.49 33.11
C SER A 427 -11.56 -33.18 34.10
N SER A 428 -12.60 -33.85 33.59
CA SER A 428 -13.49 -34.67 34.41
C SER A 428 -12.85 -35.99 34.89
N ILE A 429 -11.66 -36.35 34.39
CA ILE A 429 -10.91 -37.55 34.78
C ILE A 429 -9.53 -37.16 35.32
N ALA A 430 -8.88 -38.06 36.05
CA ALA A 430 -7.57 -37.79 36.66
C ALA A 430 -6.43 -37.69 35.63
N GLU A 431 -6.49 -38.48 34.56
CA GLU A 431 -5.47 -38.57 33.51
C GLU A 431 -5.96 -37.93 32.20
N GLY A 432 -6.57 -36.75 32.31
CA GLY A 432 -6.99 -35.97 31.16
C GLY A 432 -5.79 -35.53 30.32
N ILE A 433 -6.01 -35.38 29.01
CA ILE A 433 -4.98 -34.92 28.07
C ILE A 433 -5.55 -33.83 27.18
N VAL A 434 -4.94 -32.64 27.22
CA VAL A 434 -5.22 -31.56 26.28
C VAL A 434 -4.19 -31.56 25.18
N GLY A 435 -4.65 -31.41 23.95
CA GLY A 435 -3.82 -31.22 22.77
C GLY A 435 -3.94 -29.81 22.21
N LEU A 436 -2.90 -29.40 21.50
CA LEU A 436 -2.67 -28.01 21.11
C LEU A 436 -1.90 -27.92 19.79
N GLY A 437 -2.23 -26.92 18.97
CA GLY A 437 -1.46 -26.50 17.80
C GLY A 437 -1.72 -25.02 17.47
N VAL A 438 -0.79 -24.39 16.75
CA VAL A 438 -0.99 -23.04 16.19
C VAL A 438 -0.54 -23.04 14.73
N SER A 439 -1.43 -22.66 13.82
CA SER A 439 -1.12 -22.50 12.39
C SER A 439 -1.23 -21.04 11.94
N ALA A 440 -0.66 -20.72 10.79
CA ALA A 440 -0.92 -19.48 10.07
C ALA A 440 -2.42 -19.37 9.74
N ALA A 441 -2.92 -18.14 9.53
CA ALA A 441 -4.33 -17.89 9.22
C ALA A 441 -4.86 -18.72 8.02
N GLY A 442 -4.02 -18.94 7.00
CA GLY A 442 -4.35 -19.77 5.82
C GLY A 442 -4.40 -21.28 6.07
N ASP A 443 -4.09 -21.71 7.30
CA ASP A 443 -4.17 -23.10 7.77
C ASP A 443 -3.30 -24.10 6.97
N ASP A 444 -2.21 -23.60 6.40
CA ASP A 444 -1.25 -24.30 5.54
C ASP A 444 0.09 -24.59 6.22
N LYS A 445 0.43 -23.82 7.26
CA LYS A 445 1.69 -23.94 8.03
C LYS A 445 1.45 -23.92 9.52
N PHE A 446 2.06 -24.84 10.26
CA PHE A 446 2.08 -24.85 11.72
C PHE A 446 3.40 -24.29 12.25
N PHE A 447 3.32 -23.40 13.23
CA PHE A 447 4.50 -22.77 13.81
C PHE A 447 5.30 -23.73 14.69
N GLN A 448 6.61 -23.51 14.76
CA GLN A 448 7.50 -24.27 15.63
C GLN A 448 7.11 -24.08 17.11
N MET A 449 7.13 -25.17 17.86
CA MET A 449 7.04 -25.13 19.32
C MET A 449 8.42 -25.27 19.95
N CYS A 450 8.66 -24.47 20.98
CA CYS A 450 9.88 -24.49 21.77
C CYS A 450 9.62 -25.07 23.17
N LYS A 451 10.68 -25.58 23.77
CA LYS A 451 10.70 -25.97 25.19
C LYS A 451 10.64 -24.72 26.09
N PRO A 452 10.45 -24.89 27.42
CA PRO A 452 10.48 -23.77 28.36
C PRO A 452 11.77 -22.94 28.35
N ASP A 453 12.90 -23.55 27.96
CA ASP A 453 14.21 -22.90 27.79
C ASP A 453 14.40 -22.27 26.39
N TRP A 454 13.35 -22.26 25.57
CA TRP A 454 13.32 -21.74 24.19
C TRP A 454 14.13 -22.54 23.16
N ASN A 455 14.72 -23.67 23.56
CA ASN A 455 15.30 -24.58 22.59
C ASN A 455 14.20 -25.25 21.75
N ASP A 456 14.56 -25.65 20.54
CA ASP A 456 13.68 -26.41 19.66
C ASP A 456 13.11 -27.65 20.37
N TRP A 457 11.80 -27.83 20.26
CA TRP A 457 11.09 -29.00 20.78
C TRP A 457 10.83 -30.07 19.71
N ASN A 458 11.32 -29.84 18.50
CA ASN A 458 11.25 -30.73 17.34
C ASN A 458 9.80 -31.12 16.99
N ARG A 459 8.86 -30.17 17.11
CA ARG A 459 7.42 -30.35 16.88
C ARG A 459 6.70 -29.05 16.53
N THR A 460 5.47 -29.16 16.03
CA THR A 460 4.55 -28.05 15.70
C THR A 460 3.15 -28.24 16.32
N VAL A 461 2.87 -29.40 16.90
CA VAL A 461 1.71 -29.69 17.75
C VAL A 461 2.17 -30.44 19.00
N THR A 462 1.44 -30.31 20.12
CA THR A 462 1.83 -30.98 21.36
C THR A 462 0.62 -31.39 22.20
N THR A 463 0.86 -32.19 23.23
CA THR A 463 -0.13 -32.59 24.23
C THR A 463 0.41 -32.41 25.64
N TYR A 464 -0.47 -32.05 26.56
CA TYR A 464 -0.20 -32.03 28.00
C TYR A 464 -1.13 -33.03 28.69
N GLY A 465 -0.52 -34.01 29.36
CA GLY A 465 -1.23 -35.02 30.15
C GLY A 465 -1.38 -34.63 31.62
N SER A 466 -1.95 -35.57 32.38
CA SER A 466 -2.20 -35.47 33.83
C SER A 466 -2.98 -34.20 34.20
N ILE A 467 -3.99 -33.88 33.38
CA ILE A 467 -4.98 -32.85 33.69
C ILE A 467 -6.06 -33.51 34.56
N GLY A 468 -6.23 -33.02 35.79
CA GLY A 468 -7.27 -33.49 36.71
C GLY A 468 -8.43 -32.51 36.87
N GLY A 469 -9.25 -32.70 37.90
CA GLY A 469 -10.46 -31.89 38.17
C GLY A 469 -10.21 -30.44 38.60
N ASN A 470 -8.98 -30.09 38.97
CA ASN A 470 -8.61 -28.73 39.36
C ASN A 470 -8.12 -27.93 38.14
N TRP A 471 -8.44 -26.64 38.10
CA TRP A 471 -7.89 -25.72 37.11
C TRP A 471 -6.38 -25.62 37.26
N ILE A 472 -5.65 -25.87 36.18
CA ILE A 472 -4.21 -25.66 36.08
C ILE A 472 -3.88 -24.82 34.86
N GLU A 473 -2.83 -24.00 34.95
CA GLU A 473 -2.31 -23.24 33.82
C GLU A 473 -1.33 -24.10 33.02
N LYS A 474 -1.45 -24.07 31.69
CA LYS A 474 -0.48 -24.63 30.76
C LYS A 474 0.04 -23.53 29.83
N LYS A 475 1.29 -23.69 29.40
CA LYS A 475 1.98 -22.76 28.49
C LYS A 475 2.68 -23.52 27.38
N VAL A 476 2.71 -22.97 26.18
CA VAL A 476 3.58 -23.42 25.10
C VAL A 476 4.35 -22.23 24.55
N ASN A 477 5.64 -22.40 24.33
CA ASN A 477 6.45 -21.41 23.65
C ASN A 477 6.40 -21.69 22.14
N LEU A 478 6.26 -20.63 21.37
CA LEU A 478 6.06 -20.64 19.93
C LEU A 478 7.13 -19.77 19.28
N ASN A 479 7.66 -20.22 18.15
CA ASN A 479 8.56 -19.43 17.32
C ASN A 479 7.87 -19.13 15.99
N PHE A 480 7.45 -17.88 15.79
CA PHE A 480 6.78 -17.43 14.57
C PHE A 480 7.77 -17.11 13.44
N THR A 481 9.08 -17.29 13.65
CA THR A 481 10.09 -17.22 12.56
C THR A 481 10.21 -18.53 11.78
N GLN A 482 9.67 -19.63 12.31
CA GLN A 482 9.83 -20.98 11.77
C GLN A 482 8.51 -21.75 11.76
N ALA A 483 8.24 -22.46 10.66
CA ALA A 483 7.03 -23.26 10.50
C ALA A 483 7.25 -24.52 9.67
N LEU A 484 6.27 -25.43 9.70
CA LEU A 484 6.21 -26.63 8.88
C LEU A 484 4.86 -26.71 8.18
N ASN A 485 4.79 -27.26 6.96
CA ASN A 485 3.53 -27.34 6.20
C ASN A 485 2.52 -28.39 6.75
N GLU A 486 2.82 -28.98 7.91
CA GLU A 486 2.01 -30.00 8.57
C GLU A 486 2.16 -29.97 10.09
N GLY A 487 1.14 -30.46 10.80
CA GLY A 487 1.17 -30.65 12.25
C GLY A 487 1.91 -31.93 12.62
N LYS A 488 3.05 -31.81 13.32
CA LYS A 488 3.89 -32.94 13.75
C LYS A 488 4.19 -32.88 15.25
N SER A 489 3.99 -33.99 15.96
CA SER A 489 4.15 -34.05 17.43
C SER A 489 5.57 -34.37 17.91
N SER A 490 6.46 -34.79 17.02
CA SER A 490 7.87 -35.07 17.30
C SER A 490 8.68 -35.25 16.01
N GLY A 491 10.01 -35.23 16.11
CA GLY A 491 10.91 -35.59 15.00
C GLY A 491 10.91 -34.59 13.84
N VAL A 492 10.67 -33.31 14.12
CA VAL A 492 10.98 -32.23 13.16
C VAL A 492 12.47 -31.92 13.26
N THR A 493 13.20 -32.05 12.16
CA THR A 493 14.65 -31.78 12.10
C THR A 493 14.98 -30.48 11.37
N GLU A 494 14.03 -29.97 10.60
CA GLU A 494 14.18 -28.77 9.78
C GLU A 494 12.84 -28.05 9.67
N TYR A 495 12.90 -26.72 9.60
CA TYR A 495 11.74 -25.83 9.50
C TYR A 495 11.91 -24.88 8.32
N ASN A 496 10.78 -24.49 7.73
CA ASN A 496 10.73 -23.41 6.76
C ASN A 496 10.78 -22.06 7.49
N THR A 497 11.53 -21.11 6.94
CA THR A 497 11.46 -19.72 7.41
C THR A 497 10.11 -19.12 7.04
N THR A 498 9.43 -18.49 8.00
CA THR A 498 8.14 -17.82 7.76
C THR A 498 8.33 -16.51 7.01
N THR A 499 7.29 -16.07 6.32
CA THR A 499 7.16 -14.77 5.65
C THR A 499 6.24 -13.85 6.44
N ASP A 500 6.16 -12.58 6.06
CA ASP A 500 5.25 -11.62 6.71
C ASP A 500 3.78 -11.97 6.46
N GLU A 501 3.47 -12.68 5.37
CA GLU A 501 2.13 -13.21 5.09
C GLU A 501 1.74 -14.32 6.07
N ASP A 502 2.70 -15.15 6.48
CA ASP A 502 2.42 -16.30 7.36
C ASP A 502 2.00 -15.87 8.77
N VAL A 503 2.34 -14.64 9.18
CA VAL A 503 2.01 -14.08 10.50
C VAL A 503 0.86 -13.07 10.47
N LYS A 504 0.19 -12.89 9.32
CA LYS A 504 -1.07 -12.13 9.18
C LYS A 504 -2.25 -12.93 9.72
N GLY A 505 -2.27 -13.10 11.03
CA GLY A 505 -3.25 -13.90 11.73
C GLY A 505 -2.81 -15.34 11.95
N ILE A 506 -3.54 -16.02 12.83
CA ILE A 506 -3.24 -17.38 13.27
C ILE A 506 -4.53 -18.17 13.49
N ASN A 507 -4.41 -19.49 13.46
CA ASN A 507 -5.43 -20.40 14.01
C ASN A 507 -4.89 -21.07 15.27
N ILE A 508 -5.62 -21.00 16.36
CA ILE A 508 -5.30 -21.70 17.61
C ILE A 508 -6.17 -22.93 17.72
N TYR A 509 -5.58 -24.10 17.96
CA TYR A 509 -6.29 -25.38 18.08
C TYR A 509 -6.22 -25.95 19.49
N PHE A 510 -7.34 -26.45 19.98
CA PHE A 510 -7.41 -27.31 21.16
C PHE A 510 -8.19 -28.59 20.88
N TYR A 511 -7.72 -29.71 21.43
CA TYR A 511 -8.42 -30.99 21.33
C TYR A 511 -8.33 -31.81 22.60
N ASN A 512 -9.37 -32.59 22.87
CA ASN A 512 -9.41 -33.51 23.99
C ASN A 512 -8.80 -34.87 23.56
N TYR A 513 -7.57 -35.15 24.00
CA TYR A 513 -6.84 -36.36 23.63
C TYR A 513 -7.01 -37.50 24.65
N ALA A 514 -8.13 -37.53 25.35
CA ALA A 514 -8.52 -38.60 26.27
C ALA A 514 -9.89 -39.19 25.88
N LEU A 515 -10.13 -40.43 26.29
CA LEU A 515 -11.40 -41.13 26.06
C LEU A 515 -12.37 -40.82 27.20
N ASN A 516 -13.66 -40.71 26.90
CA ASN A 516 -14.73 -40.54 27.89
C ASN A 516 -14.45 -39.38 28.87
N ASN A 517 -14.05 -38.24 28.32
CA ASN A 517 -13.55 -37.10 29.07
C ASN A 517 -14.30 -35.83 28.69
N GLN A 518 -14.54 -34.97 29.68
CA GLN A 518 -14.89 -33.57 29.48
C GLN A 518 -13.66 -32.73 29.81
N LEU A 519 -13.12 -32.07 28.79
CA LEU A 519 -12.01 -31.13 28.95
C LEU A 519 -12.56 -29.71 28.92
N PHE A 520 -12.15 -28.88 29.86
CA PHE A 520 -12.61 -27.50 29.98
C PHE A 520 -11.44 -26.56 29.78
N ILE A 521 -11.60 -25.53 28.95
CA ILE A 521 -10.55 -24.58 28.58
C ILE A 521 -11.09 -23.15 28.74
N LYS A 522 -10.30 -22.27 29.35
CA LYS A 522 -10.58 -20.83 29.47
C LYS A 522 -9.28 -20.04 29.62
N ASP A 523 -9.42 -18.71 29.76
CA ASP A 523 -8.31 -17.79 30.00
C ASP A 523 -7.19 -17.95 28.96
N ILE A 524 -7.56 -18.10 27.68
CA ILE A 524 -6.62 -18.29 26.58
C ILE A 524 -5.94 -16.96 26.28
N LYS A 525 -4.61 -16.96 26.24
CA LYS A 525 -3.82 -15.74 26.02
C LYS A 525 -2.54 -16.07 25.28
N ILE A 526 -2.23 -15.34 24.21
CA ILE A 526 -0.93 -15.33 23.56
C ILE A 526 -0.19 -14.05 23.91
N GLU A 527 1.10 -14.15 24.20
CA GLU A 527 1.95 -13.04 24.62
C GLU A 527 3.31 -13.12 23.93
N LYS A 528 3.78 -12.02 23.37
CA LYS A 528 5.12 -11.89 22.80
C LYS A 528 6.13 -11.96 23.92
N ARG A 529 7.20 -12.71 23.69
CA ARG A 529 8.36 -12.72 24.55
C ARG A 529 8.99 -11.33 24.55
N GLN A 530 9.08 -10.72 25.72
CA GLN A 530 9.80 -9.46 25.94
C GLN A 530 11.31 -9.64 25.76
#